data_AF-A0A368UHP6-F1
#
_entry.id   AF-A0A368UHP6-F1
#
_cell.length_a   1.000
_cell.length_b   1.000
_cell.length_c   1.000
_cell.angle_alpha   90.00
_cell.angle_beta   90.00
_cell.angle_gamma   90.00
#
_symmetry.space_group_name_H-M   'P 1'
#
loop_
_entity.id
_entity.type
_entity.pdbx_description
1 polymer ?
#
loop_
_entity_poly.entity_id
_entity_poly.type
_entity_poly.pdbx_seq_one_letter_code
_entity_poly.pdbx_strand_id
1 'polypeptide(L)'
;MSLLKLKYFNYMGMLAVEGTYDKMEALLSQNIHPVDILLLLAASEGDKPKIEELLRAGAKYDMQTEGRHWIGLDEIKDFILNFSVQRA
;
A
#
# COMPACT_ATOMS: atom_id res chain seq x y z
N MET A 1 12.41 -15.99 2.08
CA MET A 1 11.26 -15.26 1.51
C MET A 1 10.00 -15.71 2.24
N SER A 2 9.20 -14.82 2.85
CA SER A 2 7.97 -15.26 3.53
C SER A 2 6.89 -15.63 2.52
N LEU A 3 6.01 -16.59 2.86
CA LEU A 3 4.86 -17.00 2.05
C LEU A 3 3.96 -15.81 1.66
N LEU A 4 3.87 -14.80 2.53
CA LEU A 4 3.15 -13.56 2.26
C LEU A 4 3.82 -12.75 1.13
N LYS A 5 5.15 -12.58 1.19
CA LYS A 5 5.92 -11.95 0.10
C LYS A 5 5.73 -12.73 -1.20
N LEU A 6 5.79 -14.07 -1.19
CA LEU A 6 5.67 -14.90 -2.40
C LEU A 6 4.27 -14.86 -3.04
N LYS A 7 3.20 -15.02 -2.23
CA LYS A 7 1.82 -14.87 -2.73
C LYS A 7 1.61 -13.49 -3.35
N TYR A 8 2.28 -12.49 -2.78
CA TYR A 8 2.22 -11.12 -3.25
C TYR A 8 3.03 -10.87 -4.53
N PHE A 9 4.26 -11.39 -4.61
CA PHE A 9 5.06 -11.41 -5.85
C PHE A 9 4.27 -12.05 -7.01
N ASN A 10 3.48 -13.08 -6.75
CA ASN A 10 2.62 -13.69 -7.77
C ASN A 10 1.43 -12.80 -8.18
N TYR A 11 0.89 -12.00 -7.26
CA TYR A 11 -0.20 -11.07 -7.55
C TYR A 11 0.30 -9.85 -8.34
N MET A 12 1.41 -9.24 -7.91
CA MET A 12 2.01 -8.11 -8.63
C MET A 12 2.76 -8.53 -9.88
N GLY A 13 3.31 -9.74 -9.97
CA GLY A 13 3.88 -10.24 -11.22
C GLY A 13 2.91 -10.21 -12.40
N MET A 14 1.60 -10.23 -12.11
CA MET A 14 0.54 -10.14 -13.10
C MET A 14 0.12 -8.69 -13.44
N LEU A 15 0.50 -7.69 -12.62
CA LEU A 15 0.05 -6.28 -12.72
C LEU A 15 1.19 -5.25 -12.71
N ALA A 16 2.40 -5.62 -12.32
CA ALA A 16 3.48 -4.69 -12.01
C ALA A 16 4.06 -4.10 -13.29
N VAL A 17 3.85 -2.80 -13.45
CA VAL A 17 4.59 -1.97 -14.39
C VAL A 17 6.03 -1.79 -13.87
N GLU A 18 6.98 -1.64 -14.79
CA GLU A 18 8.39 -1.35 -14.51
C GLU A 18 8.55 -0.27 -13.42
N GLY A 19 9.40 -0.52 -12.42
CA GLY A 19 9.62 0.37 -11.26
C GLY A 19 8.71 0.13 -10.05
N THR A 20 7.63 -0.66 -10.17
CA THR A 20 6.79 -1.01 -9.01
C THR A 20 7.55 -1.89 -8.00
N TYR A 21 8.41 -2.78 -8.51
CA TYR A 21 9.29 -3.61 -7.70
C TYR A 21 10.29 -2.79 -6.88
N ASP A 22 10.90 -1.78 -7.49
CA ASP A 22 11.89 -0.92 -6.81
C ASP A 22 11.24 -0.12 -5.68
N LYS A 23 10.03 0.43 -5.94
CA LYS A 23 9.23 1.08 -4.90
C LYS A 23 8.91 0.11 -3.76
N MET A 24 8.48 -1.11 -4.08
CA MET A 24 8.20 -2.13 -3.06
C MET A 24 9.44 -2.48 -2.25
N GLU A 25 10.57 -2.76 -2.89
CA GLU A 25 11.80 -3.15 -2.20
C GLU A 25 12.30 -2.03 -1.29
N ALA A 26 12.25 -0.78 -1.78
CA ALA A 26 12.55 0.40 -0.99
C ALA A 26 11.65 0.48 0.26
N LEU A 27 10.35 0.24 0.14
CA LEU A 27 9.43 0.28 1.27
C LEU A 27 9.60 -0.92 2.23
N LEU A 28 9.81 -2.13 1.70
CA LEU A 28 10.12 -3.29 2.53
C LEU A 28 11.42 -3.10 3.33
N SER A 29 12.39 -2.35 2.80
CA SER A 29 13.62 -1.99 3.53
C SER A 29 13.36 -1.06 4.73
N GLN A 30 12.26 -0.32 4.72
CA GLN A 30 11.86 0.59 5.81
C GLN A 30 11.05 -0.11 6.91
N ASN A 31 11.05 -1.44 6.93
CA ASN A 31 10.30 -2.26 7.88
C ASN A 31 8.77 -2.05 7.83
N ILE A 32 8.28 -1.62 6.67
CA ILE A 32 6.86 -1.42 6.44
C ILE A 32 6.20 -2.77 6.15
N HIS A 33 5.02 -2.98 6.71
CA HIS A 33 4.30 -4.22 6.48
C HIS A 33 3.87 -4.32 4.99
N PRO A 34 4.04 -5.49 4.33
CA PRO A 34 3.69 -5.63 2.92
C PRO A 34 2.24 -5.29 2.58
N VAL A 35 1.31 -5.56 3.51
CA VAL A 35 -0.12 -5.26 3.34
C VAL A 35 -0.40 -3.75 3.38
N ASP A 36 0.43 -2.98 4.08
CA ASP A 36 0.29 -1.52 4.18
C ASP A 36 0.82 -0.85 2.89
N ILE A 37 1.93 -1.34 2.36
CA ILE A 37 2.46 -0.93 1.04
C ILE A 37 1.40 -1.17 -0.06
N LEU A 38 0.73 -2.30 0.04
CA LEU A 38 -0.36 -2.72 -0.82
C LEU A 38 -1.51 -1.72 -0.86
N LEU A 39 -1.93 -1.26 0.32
CA LEU A 39 -3.00 -0.29 0.45
C LEU A 39 -2.66 1.02 -0.26
N LEU A 40 -1.41 1.47 -0.13
CA LEU A 40 -0.94 2.67 -0.82
C LEU A 40 -0.93 2.51 -2.34
N LEU A 41 -0.47 1.36 -2.84
CA LEU A 41 -0.44 1.09 -4.28
C LEU A 41 -1.86 1.05 -4.86
N ALA A 42 -2.76 0.31 -4.22
CA ALA A 42 -4.17 0.25 -4.60
C ALA A 42 -4.82 1.64 -4.59
N ALA A 43 -4.50 2.47 -3.60
CA ALA A 43 -4.97 3.85 -3.52
C ALA A 43 -4.37 4.75 -4.60
N SER A 44 -3.10 4.57 -4.96
CA SER A 44 -2.46 5.31 -6.06
C SER A 44 -3.06 4.97 -7.43
N GLU A 45 -3.54 3.74 -7.60
CA GLU A 45 -4.22 3.28 -8.82
C GLU A 45 -5.73 3.55 -8.79
N GLY A 46 -6.27 4.00 -7.65
CA GLY A 46 -7.70 4.22 -7.47
C GLY A 46 -8.54 2.94 -7.42
N ASP A 47 -7.94 1.79 -7.10
CA ASP A 47 -8.61 0.49 -6.99
C ASP A 47 -9.44 0.41 -5.70
N LYS A 48 -10.64 1.00 -5.74
CA LYS A 48 -11.55 1.08 -4.60
C LYS A 48 -11.93 -0.29 -4.03
N PRO A 49 -12.30 -1.32 -4.83
CA PRO A 49 -12.53 -2.66 -4.31
C PRO A 49 -11.34 -3.22 -3.53
N LYS A 50 -10.12 -2.99 -4.01
CA LYS A 50 -8.91 -3.48 -3.36
C LYS A 50 -8.56 -2.73 -2.08
N ILE A 51 -8.70 -1.41 -2.08
CA ILE A 51 -8.55 -0.57 -0.87
C ILE A 51 -9.48 -1.08 0.23
N GLU A 52 -10.74 -1.37 -0.10
CA GLU A 52 -11.68 -1.92 0.87
C GLU A 52 -11.26 -3.29 1.41
N GLU A 53 -10.86 -4.21 0.53
CA GLU A 53 -10.38 -5.55 0.93
C GLU A 53 -9.20 -5.42 1.92
N LEU A 54 -8.25 -4.54 1.62
CA LEU A 54 -7.05 -4.31 2.42
C LEU A 54 -7.36 -3.65 3.76
N LEU A 55 -8.22 -2.62 3.77
CA LEU A 55 -8.69 -1.99 5.02
C LEU A 55 -9.41 -3.01 5.92
N ARG A 56 -10.27 -3.87 5.35
CA ARG A 56 -10.92 -4.96 6.09
C ARG A 56 -9.93 -5.99 6.62
N ALA A 57 -8.83 -6.22 5.92
CA ALA A 57 -7.73 -7.08 6.37
C ALA A 57 -6.84 -6.44 7.46
N GLY A 58 -7.10 -5.17 7.82
CA GLY A 58 -6.35 -4.44 8.84
C GLY A 58 -5.14 -3.68 8.31
N ALA A 59 -5.07 -3.41 7.01
CA ALA A 59 -4.05 -2.57 6.42
C ALA A 59 -4.08 -1.15 7.02
N LYS A 60 -2.91 -0.59 7.28
CA LYS A 60 -2.74 0.76 7.84
C LYS A 60 -2.20 1.70 6.77
N TYR A 61 -2.81 2.88 6.65
CA TYR A 61 -2.33 3.97 5.78
C TYR A 61 -1.57 5.05 6.57
N ASP A 62 -1.81 5.12 7.89
CA ASP A 62 -0.98 5.85 8.85
C ASP A 62 0.35 5.12 9.01
N MET A 63 1.23 5.33 8.04
CA MET A 63 2.64 5.02 8.16
C MET A 63 3.37 6.29 8.52
N GLN A 64 3.79 6.38 9.78
CA GLN A 64 4.93 7.17 10.20
C GLN A 64 6.13 6.23 10.19
N THR A 65 6.91 6.21 9.11
CA THR A 65 8.25 5.64 9.22
C THR A 65 9.06 6.58 10.09
N GLU A 66 9.64 6.12 11.19
CA GLU A 66 10.55 6.83 12.11
C GLU A 66 11.06 8.19 11.56
N GLY A 67 10.32 9.27 11.80
CA GLY A 67 10.67 10.65 11.40
C GLY A 67 10.60 11.01 9.91
N ARG A 68 10.28 10.09 9.00
CA ARG A 68 10.07 10.35 7.57
C ARG A 68 8.57 10.36 7.23
N HIS A 69 8.03 11.53 6.93
CA HIS A 69 6.85 11.65 6.08
C HIS A 69 7.26 11.32 4.65
N TRP A 70 6.56 10.41 3.98
CA TRP A 70 6.84 10.16 2.56
C TRP A 70 6.19 11.27 1.75
N ILE A 71 7.05 12.19 1.29
CA ILE A 71 6.67 13.22 0.33
C ILE A 71 5.97 12.57 -0.89
N GLY A 72 4.74 12.98 -1.17
CA GLY A 72 3.92 12.46 -2.28
C GLY A 72 2.95 11.33 -1.92
N LEU A 73 3.00 10.79 -0.70
CA LEU A 73 1.91 9.93 -0.21
C LEU A 73 0.74 10.71 0.37
N ASP A 74 0.90 11.99 0.65
CA ASP A 74 -0.14 12.77 1.33
C ASP A 74 -1.45 12.77 0.52
N GLU A 75 -1.37 12.90 -0.81
CA GLU A 75 -2.55 12.76 -1.70
C GLU A 75 -3.20 11.37 -1.62
N ILE A 76 -2.39 10.32 -1.53
CA ILE A 76 -2.85 8.92 -1.42
C ILE A 76 -3.50 8.69 -0.05
N LYS A 77 -2.90 9.22 1.02
CA LYS A 77 -3.45 9.18 2.38
C LYS A 77 -4.77 9.93 2.44
N ASP A 78 -4.83 11.13 1.88
CA ASP A 78 -6.05 11.93 1.77
C ASP A 78 -7.12 11.19 0.96
N PHE A 79 -6.74 10.50 -0.10
CA PHE A 79 -7.67 9.65 -0.86
C PHE A 79 -8.25 8.52 0.01
N ILE A 80 -7.42 7.80 0.76
CA ILE A 80 -7.86 6.72 1.66
C ILE A 80 -8.70 7.27 2.81
N LEU A 81 -8.33 8.43 3.37
CA LEU A 81 -9.07 9.13 4.42
C LEU A 81 -10.46 9.52 3.92
N ASN A 82 -10.55 10.19 2.76
CA ASN A 82 -11.81 10.56 2.13
C ASN A 82 -12.66 9.33 1.76
N PHE A 83 -12.02 8.23 1.36
CA PHE A 83 -12.70 6.96 1.12
C PHE A 83 -13.29 6.35 2.40
N SER A 84 -12.57 6.46 3.52
CA SER A 84 -13.00 5.94 4.83
C SER A 84 -14.10 6.80 5.47
N VAL A 85 -14.01 8.13 5.37
CA VAL A 85 -14.97 9.09 5.95
C VAL A 85 -16.33 9.04 5.27
N GLN A 86 -16.39 8.80 3.95
CA GLN A 86 -17.66 8.62 3.23
C GLN A 86 -18.50 7.41 3.71
N ARG A 87 -17.96 6.59 4.61
CA ARG A 87 -18.60 5.36 5.11
C ARG A 87 -18.92 5.35 6.61
N ALA A 88 -18.57 6.39 7.36
CA ALA A 88 -19.02 6.55 8.74
C ALA A 88 -20.46 7.08 8.76
#